data_AF-A0AA47M3G6-F1
#
_entry.id   AF-A0AA47M3G6-F1
#
_cell.length_a   1.000
_cell.length_b   1.000
_cell.length_c   1.000
_cell.angle_alpha   90.00
_cell.angle_beta   90.00
_cell.angle_gamma   90.00
#
_symmetry.space_group_name_H-M   'P 1'
#
loop_
_entity.id
_entity.type
_entity.pdbx_description
1 polymer ?
#
loop_
_entity_poly.entity_id
_entity_poly.type
_entity_poly.pdbx_seq_one_letter_code
_entity_poly.pdbx_strand_id
1 'polypeptide(L)'
;MELAGTVDFKFVRIRNVICQSTNVQGINLGTDIAYVLDHKEFDYQYHLAMIMDRLYGGVCYAGIDTDPELKYPKGAGRVAFSNQQSYIAAISARFVQLQHGEIDKRVEVKPYVLDDQLCDECQGTRCGGKFAPFFCANVTCLQYYCEYCWAAIHSRAGREFHKPLVKEGGDRPRHISFRWN
;
A
#
# COMPACT_ATOMS: atom_id res chain seq x y z
N MET A 1 -28.80 -13.41 -17.23
CA MET A 1 -27.72 -13.75 -16.27
C MET A 1 -26.60 -12.75 -16.49
N GLU A 2 -26.63 -11.63 -15.76
CA GLU A 2 -25.55 -10.64 -15.74
C GLU A 2 -24.38 -11.24 -14.94
N LEU A 3 -23.28 -11.56 -15.63
CA LEU A 3 -22.01 -11.91 -15.00
C LEU A 3 -20.92 -11.00 -15.57
N ALA A 4 -21.05 -9.70 -15.30
CA ALA A 4 -20.01 -8.71 -15.60
C ALA A 4 -19.71 -7.89 -14.33
N GLY A 5 -19.18 -8.57 -13.31
CA GLY A 5 -18.54 -7.89 -12.18
C GLY A 5 -17.25 -7.24 -12.67
N THR A 6 -17.35 -6.04 -13.23
CA THR A 6 -16.17 -5.20 -13.52
C THR A 6 -15.53 -4.84 -12.19
N VAL A 7 -14.25 -5.16 -12.00
CA VAL A 7 -13.52 -4.69 -10.81
C VAL A 7 -13.45 -3.16 -10.89
N ASP A 8 -14.22 -2.49 -10.04
CA ASP A 8 -14.24 -1.04 -9.99
C ASP A 8 -13.15 -0.55 -9.03
N PHE A 9 -11.95 -0.29 -9.58
CA PHE A 9 -10.84 0.26 -8.81
C PHE A 9 -11.20 1.65 -8.28
N LYS A 10 -11.37 1.75 -6.96
CA LYS A 10 -11.60 3.04 -6.28
C LYS A 10 -10.28 3.72 -5.93
N PHE A 11 -9.26 2.93 -5.61
CA PHE A 11 -7.95 3.44 -5.26
C PHE A 11 -6.82 2.44 -5.56
N VAL A 12 -5.62 2.98 -5.77
CA VAL A 12 -4.36 2.24 -5.85
C VAL A 12 -3.55 2.55 -4.60
N ARG A 13 -3.17 1.51 -3.88
CA ARG A 13 -2.28 1.63 -2.72
C ARG A 13 -0.85 1.40 -3.14
N ILE A 14 0.04 2.30 -2.75
CA ILE A 14 1.45 2.23 -3.11
C ILE A 14 2.30 2.03 -1.88
N ARG A 15 3.15 1.00 -1.93
CA ARG A 15 4.07 0.69 -0.87
C ARG A 15 5.39 1.44 -1.04
N ASN A 16 5.89 2.01 0.05
CA ASN A 16 7.27 2.51 0.14
C ASN A 16 8.20 1.30 0.36
N VAL A 17 8.57 0.58 -0.71
CA VAL A 17 9.57 -0.51 -0.65
C VAL A 17 10.52 -0.39 -1.80
N ILE A 18 11.71 0.13 -1.53
CA ILE A 18 12.86 -0.13 -2.37
C ILE A 18 13.10 -1.64 -2.30
N CYS A 19 12.93 -2.35 -3.42
CA CYS A 19 13.09 -3.81 -3.49
C CYS A 19 14.57 -4.18 -3.30
N GLN A 20 15.06 -4.15 -2.07
CA GLN A 20 16.37 -4.67 -1.71
C GLN A 20 16.19 -6.11 -1.23
N SER A 21 16.66 -7.05 -2.06
CA SER A 21 16.92 -8.45 -1.71
C SER A 21 15.78 -9.20 -0.99
N THR A 22 14.98 -9.94 -1.76
CA THR A 22 14.22 -11.15 -1.34
C THR A 22 13.19 -11.05 -0.22
N ASN A 23 12.98 -9.91 0.44
CA ASN A 23 12.00 -9.81 1.51
C ASN A 23 11.33 -8.43 1.50
N VAL A 24 10.25 -8.32 0.73
CA VAL A 24 9.36 -7.16 0.73
C VAL A 24 8.57 -7.23 2.04
N GLN A 25 9.16 -6.96 3.22
CA GLN A 25 8.58 -7.22 4.55
C GLN A 25 7.04 -7.11 4.61
N GLY A 26 6.30 -8.23 4.51
CA GLY A 26 4.83 -8.23 4.39
C GLY A 26 4.26 -8.61 3.00
N ILE A 27 5.11 -8.98 2.04
CA ILE A 27 4.77 -9.74 0.83
C ILE A 27 5.83 -10.85 0.74
N ASN A 28 5.45 -12.06 1.13
CA ASN A 28 6.31 -13.23 0.86
C ASN A 28 6.29 -13.48 -0.64
N LEU A 29 7.29 -12.95 -1.36
CA LEU A 29 7.48 -13.22 -2.79
C LEU A 29 7.64 -14.73 -3.10
N GLY A 30 7.94 -15.55 -2.09
CA GLY A 30 8.19 -16.98 -2.21
C GLY A 30 7.02 -17.93 -1.93
N THR A 31 5.85 -17.47 -1.44
CA THR A 31 4.73 -18.39 -1.07
C THR A 31 3.40 -18.12 -1.76
N ASP A 32 3.24 -17.01 -2.49
CA ASP A 32 1.92 -16.56 -2.98
C ASP A 32 1.73 -16.60 -4.51
N ILE A 33 2.66 -17.18 -5.28
CA ILE A 33 2.44 -17.44 -6.72
C ILE A 33 2.16 -18.92 -6.95
N ALA A 34 0.99 -19.36 -6.49
CA ALA A 34 0.26 -20.50 -7.05
C ALA A 34 -1.18 -20.51 -6.51
N TYR A 35 -1.94 -19.45 -6.74
CA TYR A 35 -3.39 -19.60 -6.81
C TYR A 35 -3.77 -19.47 -8.27
N VAL A 36 -4.56 -20.42 -8.74
CA VAL A 36 -5.20 -20.39 -10.06
C VAL A 36 -6.07 -19.13 -10.09
N LEU A 37 -5.48 -18.01 -10.51
CA LEU A 37 -6.21 -16.78 -10.74
C LEU A 37 -7.12 -17.04 -11.94
N ASP A 38 -8.39 -16.68 -11.84
CA ASP A 38 -9.25 -16.58 -13.02
C ASP A 38 -8.51 -15.73 -14.07
N HIS A 39 -8.58 -16.12 -15.35
CA HIS A 39 -7.89 -15.45 -16.46
C HIS A 39 -8.15 -13.93 -16.46
N LYS A 40 -9.33 -13.51 -15.97
CA LYS A 40 -9.67 -12.09 -15.83
C LYS A 40 -8.83 -11.37 -14.76
N GLU A 41 -8.57 -11.98 -13.60
CA GLU A 41 -7.80 -11.33 -12.53
C GLU A 41 -6.32 -11.17 -12.89
N PHE A 42 -5.74 -12.15 -13.59
CA PHE A 42 -4.37 -12.08 -14.07
C PHE A 42 -4.17 -10.90 -15.04
N ASP A 43 -5.13 -10.69 -15.94
CA ASP A 43 -5.12 -9.59 -16.90
C ASP A 43 -5.15 -8.21 -16.23
N TYR A 44 -5.96 -8.04 -15.16
CA TYR A 44 -6.02 -6.77 -14.42
C TYR A 44 -4.72 -6.45 -13.67
N GLN A 45 -4.06 -7.45 -13.08
CA GLN A 45 -2.78 -7.23 -12.39
C GLN A 45 -1.69 -6.79 -13.37
N TYR A 46 -1.62 -7.49 -14.51
CA TYR A 46 -0.68 -7.17 -15.58
C TYR A 46 -0.93 -5.77 -16.15
N HIS A 47 -2.18 -5.42 -16.45
CA HIS A 47 -2.52 -4.08 -16.95
C HIS A 47 -2.23 -2.97 -15.95
N LEU A 48 -2.53 -3.18 -14.66
CA LEU A 48 -2.17 -2.22 -13.62
C LEU A 48 -0.65 -2.01 -13.56
N ALA A 49 0.14 -3.10 -13.62
CA ALA A 49 1.60 -3.01 -13.66
C ALA A 49 2.07 -2.19 -14.85
N MET A 50 1.59 -2.49 -16.06
CA MET A 50 1.99 -1.80 -17.29
C MET A 50 1.68 -0.31 -17.27
N ILE A 51 0.47 0.08 -16.84
CA ILE A 51 0.07 1.48 -16.81
C ILE A 51 0.94 2.25 -15.81
N MET A 52 1.12 1.69 -14.61
CA MET A 52 1.89 2.35 -13.55
C MET A 52 3.37 2.43 -13.88
N ASP A 53 3.93 1.41 -14.56
CA ASP A 53 5.31 1.42 -15.02
C ASP A 53 5.54 2.44 -16.14
N ARG A 54 4.59 2.58 -17.08
CA ARG A 54 4.66 3.62 -18.11
C ARG A 54 4.62 5.03 -17.54
N LEU A 55 3.85 5.25 -16.48
CA LEU A 55 3.66 6.58 -15.89
C LEU A 55 4.80 7.00 -14.95
N TYR A 56 5.29 6.09 -14.13
CA TYR A 56 6.23 6.41 -13.05
C TYR A 56 7.54 5.61 -13.11
N GLY A 57 7.59 4.54 -13.91
CA GLY A 57 8.74 3.65 -14.04
C GLY A 57 8.98 2.77 -12.82
N GLY A 58 9.71 1.68 -13.00
CA GLY A 58 10.26 0.88 -11.91
C GLY A 58 9.20 0.13 -11.10
N VAL A 59 8.09 -0.28 -11.69
CA VAL A 59 7.15 -1.19 -11.00
C VAL A 59 7.81 -2.56 -10.86
N CYS A 60 7.88 -3.08 -9.63
CA CYS A 60 8.39 -4.42 -9.36
C CYS A 60 7.29 -5.42 -8.96
N TYR A 61 6.10 -4.93 -8.64
CA TYR A 61 4.96 -5.75 -8.26
C TYR A 61 3.65 -4.99 -8.47
N ALA A 62 2.62 -5.68 -8.96
CA ALA A 62 1.24 -5.25 -8.92
C ALA A 62 0.35 -6.41 -8.46
N GLY A 63 -0.74 -6.09 -7.76
CA GLY A 63 -1.70 -7.07 -7.29
C GLY A 63 -3.07 -6.45 -7.08
N ILE A 64 -4.11 -7.29 -7.07
CA ILE A 64 -5.47 -6.85 -6.72
C ILE A 64 -5.73 -7.22 -5.27
N ASP A 65 -6.29 -6.28 -4.49
CA ASP A 65 -6.74 -6.54 -3.13
C ASP A 65 -8.01 -7.38 -3.21
N THR A 66 -7.95 -8.59 -2.67
CA THR A 66 -9.07 -9.52 -2.60
C THR A 66 -9.50 -9.74 -1.15
N ASP A 67 -10.73 -10.19 -0.95
CA ASP A 67 -11.17 -10.64 0.35
C ASP A 67 -10.43 -11.92 0.78
N PRO A 68 -9.86 -12.00 2.00
CA PRO A 68 -9.10 -13.17 2.42
C PRO A 68 -9.92 -14.47 2.42
N GLU A 69 -11.21 -14.39 2.74
CA GLU A 69 -12.13 -15.53 2.89
C GLU A 69 -12.85 -15.80 1.58
N LEU A 70 -13.39 -14.75 0.94
CA LEU A 70 -14.20 -14.89 -0.27
C LEU A 70 -13.39 -14.84 -1.57
N LYS A 71 -12.08 -14.54 -1.48
CA LYS A 71 -11.16 -14.31 -2.62
C LYS A 71 -11.69 -13.32 -3.67
N TYR A 72 -12.64 -12.48 -3.30
CA TYR A 72 -13.33 -11.59 -4.21
C TYR A 72 -12.63 -10.22 -4.30
N PRO A 73 -12.44 -9.63 -5.50
CA PRO A 73 -11.83 -8.31 -5.67
C PRO A 73 -12.55 -7.22 -4.87
N LYS A 74 -11.79 -6.44 -4.09
CA LYS A 74 -12.31 -5.33 -3.27
C LYS A 74 -12.40 -3.99 -4.01
N GLY A 75 -12.11 -3.98 -5.30
CA GLY A 75 -12.03 -2.73 -6.07
C GLY A 75 -10.83 -1.88 -5.66
N ALA A 76 -9.71 -2.50 -5.29
CA ALA A 76 -8.46 -1.80 -5.00
C ALA A 76 -7.27 -2.56 -5.59
N GLY A 77 -6.33 -1.82 -6.16
CA GLY A 77 -5.06 -2.35 -6.64
C GLY A 77 -3.93 -1.96 -5.70
N ARG A 78 -2.88 -2.76 -5.66
CA ARG A 78 -1.64 -2.43 -4.96
C ARG A 78 -0.46 -2.51 -5.90
N VAL A 79 0.47 -1.57 -5.77
CA VAL A 79 1.68 -1.47 -6.59
C VAL A 79 2.88 -1.22 -5.69
N ALA A 80 4.01 -1.86 -6.01
CA ALA A 80 5.29 -1.54 -5.41
C ALA A 80 6.29 -1.11 -6.49
N PHE A 81 7.13 -0.14 -6.15
CA PHE A 81 8.16 0.41 -7.02
C PHE A 81 9.53 0.00 -6.52
N SER A 82 10.47 -0.30 -7.40
CA SER A 82 11.85 -0.64 -7.06
C SER A 82 12.66 0.55 -6.53
N ASN A 83 12.16 1.78 -6.67
CA ASN A 83 12.87 3.00 -6.30
C ASN A 83 11.93 4.04 -5.67
N GLN A 84 12.52 4.91 -4.83
CA GLN A 84 11.79 5.92 -4.08
C GLN A 84 11.24 7.05 -4.97
N GLN A 85 11.92 7.37 -6.08
CA GLN A 85 11.50 8.46 -6.97
C GLN A 85 10.15 8.15 -7.62
N SER A 86 9.97 6.93 -8.14
CA SER A 86 8.70 6.47 -8.69
C SER A 86 7.58 6.42 -7.65
N TYR A 87 7.90 5.98 -6.42
CA TYR A 87 6.97 6.03 -5.29
C TYR A 87 6.48 7.46 -5.01
N ILE A 88 7.41 8.42 -4.85
CA ILE A 88 7.08 9.82 -4.57
C ILE A 88 6.27 10.42 -5.72
N ALA A 89 6.67 10.19 -6.97
CA ALA A 89 5.97 10.69 -8.15
C ALA A 89 4.51 10.20 -8.18
N ALA A 90 4.29 8.92 -7.91
CA ALA A 90 2.96 8.33 -7.92
C ALA A 90 2.08 8.84 -6.77
N ILE A 91 2.59 8.92 -5.54
CA ILE A 91 1.85 9.50 -4.41
C ILE A 91 1.53 10.99 -4.65
N SER A 92 2.48 11.74 -5.20
CA SER A 92 2.32 13.17 -5.49
C SER A 92 1.24 13.44 -6.53
N ALA A 93 1.06 12.52 -7.49
CA ALA A 93 0.02 12.63 -8.50
C ALA A 93 -1.40 12.59 -7.90
N ARG A 94 -1.59 11.89 -6.77
CA ARG A 94 -2.85 11.69 -6.02
C ARG A 94 -3.98 11.01 -6.79
N PHE A 95 -4.10 11.22 -8.09
CA PHE A 95 -5.05 10.58 -8.98
C PHE A 95 -4.35 10.14 -10.24
N VAL A 96 -4.75 8.98 -10.76
CA VAL A 96 -4.25 8.45 -12.03
C VAL A 96 -5.42 7.98 -12.88
N GLN A 97 -5.32 8.19 -14.20
CA GLN A 97 -6.26 7.65 -15.15
C GLN A 97 -5.79 6.27 -15.59
N LEU A 98 -6.64 5.27 -15.39
CA LEU A 98 -6.44 3.91 -15.90
C LEU A 98 -7.23 3.79 -17.20
N GLN A 99 -6.49 3.79 -18.32
CA GLN A 99 -7.06 3.65 -19.67
C GLN A 99 -6.62 2.33 -20.29
N HIS A 100 -7.58 1.44 -20.55
CA HIS A 100 -7.36 0.17 -21.25
C HIS A 100 -8.63 -0.32 -21.96
N GLY A 101 -8.61 -0.37 -23.30
CA GLY A 101 -9.79 -0.72 -24.08
C GLY A 101 -10.94 0.26 -23.82
N GLU A 102 -12.08 -0.25 -23.35
CA GLU A 102 -13.25 0.56 -22.95
C GLU A 102 -13.17 1.09 -21.51
N ILE A 103 -12.14 0.70 -20.75
CA ILE A 103 -11.95 1.15 -19.37
C ILE A 103 -11.28 2.52 -19.39
N ASP A 104 -11.97 3.55 -18.89
CA ASP A 104 -11.42 4.87 -18.59
C ASP A 104 -11.85 5.26 -17.17
N LYS A 105 -10.96 5.04 -16.19
CA LYS A 105 -11.28 5.24 -14.77
C LYS A 105 -10.22 6.08 -14.07
N ARG A 106 -10.69 7.12 -13.39
CA ARG A 106 -9.87 7.95 -12.51
C ARG A 106 -9.85 7.35 -11.12
N VAL A 107 -8.69 6.89 -10.68
CA VAL A 107 -8.53 6.24 -9.37
C VAL A 107 -7.65 7.09 -8.46
N GLU A 108 -7.93 7.07 -7.16
CA GLU A 108 -7.12 7.77 -6.16
C GLU A 108 -5.89 6.94 -5.79
N VAL A 109 -4.74 7.58 -5.68
CA VAL A 109 -3.49 6.97 -5.24
C VAL A 109 -3.29 7.26 -3.75
N LYS A 110 -3.07 6.21 -2.95
CA LYS A 110 -2.86 6.32 -1.50
C LYS A 110 -1.61 5.56 -1.05
N PRO A 111 -0.89 6.03 -0.03
CA PRO A 111 0.14 5.22 0.62
C PRO A 111 -0.44 3.92 1.21
N TYR A 112 0.28 2.82 1.09
CA TYR A 112 0.00 1.57 1.78
C TYR A 112 0.72 1.57 3.13
N VAL A 113 -0.05 1.73 4.21
CA VAL A 113 0.49 1.81 5.57
C VAL A 113 0.53 0.41 6.20
N LEU A 114 1.72 -0.04 6.57
CA LEU A 114 2.00 -1.25 7.35
C LEU A 114 1.90 -1.04 8.87
N ASP A 115 1.64 -2.15 9.57
CA ASP A 115 1.32 -2.20 11.01
C ASP A 115 2.52 -2.42 11.94
N ASP A 116 3.66 -2.85 11.38
CA ASP A 116 4.83 -3.39 12.08
C ASP A 116 6.09 -2.57 11.80
N GLN A 117 5.93 -1.30 11.44
CA GLN A 117 7.04 -0.41 11.13
C GLN A 117 7.48 0.35 12.38
N LEU A 118 8.80 0.42 12.58
CA LEU A 118 9.39 1.26 13.61
C LEU A 118 9.36 2.73 13.18
N CYS A 119 9.55 3.64 14.13
CA CYS A 119 9.66 5.06 13.81
C CYS A 119 10.92 5.31 12.98
N ASP A 120 10.79 5.96 11.83
CA ASP A 120 11.93 6.23 10.94
C ASP A 120 12.97 7.17 11.57
N GLU A 121 12.52 8.04 12.48
CA GLU A 121 13.35 9.05 13.14
C GLU A 121 14.17 8.52 14.32
N CYS A 122 13.59 7.61 15.11
CA CYS A 122 14.24 7.13 16.34
C CYS A 122 14.40 5.62 16.40
N GLN A 123 13.96 4.89 15.38
CA GLN A 123 14.08 3.43 15.28
C GLN A 123 13.60 2.69 16.54
N GLY A 124 12.55 3.21 17.17
CA GLY A 124 11.96 2.65 18.40
C GLY A 124 12.62 3.08 19.71
N THR A 125 13.79 3.75 19.68
CA THR A 125 14.55 4.10 20.89
C THR A 125 13.77 5.01 21.84
N ARG A 126 12.93 5.92 21.34
CA ARG A 126 12.14 6.86 22.17
C ARG A 126 10.78 6.32 22.60
N CYS A 127 10.40 5.11 22.17
CA CYS A 127 9.09 4.52 22.46
C CYS A 127 9.18 3.08 22.96
N GLY A 128 10.32 2.69 23.54
CA GLY A 128 10.51 1.36 24.13
C GLY A 128 10.41 0.22 23.11
N GLY A 129 10.82 0.45 21.87
CA GLY A 129 10.75 -0.53 20.79
C GLY A 129 9.35 -0.75 20.20
N LYS A 130 8.34 0.02 20.61
CA LYS A 130 6.98 -0.05 20.02
C LYS A 130 6.99 0.42 18.57
N PHE A 131 6.13 -0.20 17.75
CA PHE A 131 5.86 0.25 16.38
C PHE A 131 5.26 1.65 16.34
N ALA A 132 5.51 2.37 15.25
CA ALA A 132 5.02 3.71 15.03
C ALA A 132 3.49 3.71 14.80
N PRO A 133 2.70 4.45 15.61
CA PRO A 133 1.25 4.53 15.43
C PRO A 133 0.84 5.48 14.30
N PHE A 134 1.76 6.32 13.80
CA PHE A 134 1.45 7.36 12.83
C PHE A 134 2.27 7.22 11.55
N PHE A 135 1.60 7.41 10.41
CA PHE A 135 2.25 7.62 9.12
C PHE A 135 1.88 9.00 8.58
N CYS A 136 2.88 9.81 8.19
CA CYS A 136 2.64 11.09 7.54
C CYS A 136 2.59 10.91 6.02
N ALA A 137 1.40 11.08 5.44
CA ALA A 137 1.22 10.95 3.98
C ALA A 137 1.61 12.20 3.18
N ASN A 138 2.12 13.25 3.83
CA ASN A 138 2.64 14.40 3.10
C ASN A 138 3.94 14.02 2.38
N VAL A 139 4.06 14.42 1.11
CA VAL A 139 5.20 14.12 0.23
C VAL A 139 6.56 14.56 0.79
N THR A 140 6.60 15.57 1.67
CA THR A 140 7.85 16.01 2.32
C THR A 140 8.24 15.15 3.53
N CYS A 141 7.37 14.24 3.95
CA CYS A 141 7.58 13.36 5.11
C CYS A 141 7.60 11.90 4.65
N LEU A 142 6.47 11.35 4.18
CA LEU A 142 6.30 9.95 3.76
C LEU A 142 6.96 8.93 4.71
N GLN A 143 6.75 9.14 6.01
CA GLN A 143 7.49 8.49 7.09
C GLN A 143 6.60 8.07 8.24
N TYR A 144 7.07 7.06 8.96
CA TYR A 144 6.52 6.53 10.20
C TYR A 144 7.09 7.26 11.42
N TYR A 145 6.20 7.71 12.30
CA TYR A 145 6.57 8.44 13.51
C TYR A 145 5.96 7.81 14.76
N CYS A 146 6.76 7.67 15.82
CA CYS A 146 6.23 7.50 17.16
C CYS A 146 5.58 8.80 17.66
N GLU A 147 4.78 8.73 18.72
CA GLU A 147 4.08 9.90 19.27
C GLU A 147 5.04 11.06 19.58
N TYR A 148 6.18 10.75 20.20
CA TYR A 148 7.19 11.75 20.55
C TYR A 148 7.78 12.44 19.30
N CYS A 149 8.24 11.65 18.32
CA CYS A 149 8.85 12.21 17.11
C CYS A 149 7.83 12.96 16.26
N TRP A 150 6.58 12.49 16.21
CA TRP A 150 5.50 13.21 15.56
C TRP A 150 5.33 14.62 16.13
N ALA A 151 5.16 14.73 17.46
CA ALA A 151 4.99 16.02 18.13
C ALA A 151 6.20 16.94 17.93
N ALA A 152 7.43 16.41 17.99
CA ALA A 152 8.64 17.20 17.84
C ALA A 152 8.87 17.74 16.41
N ILE A 153 8.40 17.02 15.38
CA ILE A 153 8.62 17.36 13.98
C ILE A 153 7.45 18.15 13.39
N HIS A 154 6.22 17.76 13.72
CA HIS A 154 4.99 18.38 13.19
C HIS A 154 4.48 19.55 14.03
N SER A 155 5.20 19.98 15.07
CA SER A 155 4.97 21.28 15.72
C SER A 155 5.76 22.42 15.07
N ARG A 156 6.69 22.12 14.14
CA ARG A 156 7.52 23.11 13.45
C ARG A 156 6.74 23.78 12.32
N ALA A 157 7.04 25.06 12.09
CA ALA A 157 6.46 25.84 10.99
C ALA A 157 6.65 25.16 9.63
N GLY A 158 5.58 25.14 8.83
CA GLY A 158 5.48 24.44 7.55
C GLY A 158 5.05 22.96 7.65
N ARG A 159 4.89 22.38 8.85
CA ARG A 159 4.47 20.98 9.06
C ARG A 159 3.29 20.81 10.01
N GLU A 160 2.86 21.88 10.66
CA GLU A 160 1.74 21.94 11.61
C GLU A 160 0.38 21.54 11.01
N PHE A 161 0.24 21.64 9.68
CA PHE A 161 -0.98 21.25 8.96
C PHE A 161 -0.98 19.79 8.52
N HIS A 162 0.10 19.05 8.72
CA HIS A 162 0.15 17.64 8.35
C HIS A 162 -0.75 16.84 9.28
N LYS A 163 -1.55 15.94 8.70
CA LYS A 163 -2.44 15.06 9.45
C LYS A 163 -1.87 13.65 9.47
N PRO A 164 -1.72 13.02 10.64
CA PRO A 164 -1.28 11.64 10.69
C PRO A 164 -2.38 10.75 10.13
N LEU A 165 -2.00 9.79 9.29
CA LEU A 165 -2.82 8.61 9.10
C LEU A 165 -2.65 7.77 10.35
N VAL A 166 -3.67 7.82 11.21
CA VAL A 166 -3.74 7.02 12.42
C VAL A 166 -4.33 5.67 12.03
N LYS A 167 -3.71 4.61 12.51
CA LYS A 167 -4.31 3.28 12.48
C LYS A 167 -5.59 3.32 13.31
N GLU A 168 -6.77 3.27 12.69
CA GLU A 168 -7.99 2.93 13.45
C GLU A 168 -7.73 1.61 14.17
N GLY A 169 -7.97 1.61 15.48
CA GLY A 169 -7.53 0.59 16.41
C GLY A 169 -7.69 -0.83 15.86
N GLY A 170 -6.60 -1.60 15.92
CA GLY A 170 -6.59 -3.03 15.69
C GLY A 170 -7.34 -3.80 16.78
N ASP A 171 -8.63 -3.50 16.94
CA ASP A 171 -9.60 -4.29 17.70
C ASP A 171 -10.36 -5.25 16.77
N ARG A 172 -9.67 -5.75 15.75
CA ARG A 172 -9.90 -7.12 15.31
C ARG A 172 -8.82 -7.97 15.97
N PRO A 173 -9.19 -8.94 16.81
CA PRO A 173 -8.22 -9.82 17.45
C PRO A 173 -7.30 -10.39 16.38
N ARG A 174 -5.99 -10.35 16.64
CA ARG A 174 -5.05 -11.27 15.99
C ARG A 174 -5.70 -12.65 16.09
N HIS A 175 -6.11 -13.22 14.97
CA HIS A 175 -6.66 -14.57 14.95
C HIS A 175 -5.49 -15.51 15.25
N ILE A 176 -5.35 -15.77 16.56
CA ILE A 176 -4.54 -16.82 17.12
C ILE A 176 -5.05 -18.14 16.53
N SER A 177 -4.09 -19.00 16.23
CA SER A 177 -4.18 -20.31 15.59
C SER A 177 -5.44 -21.11 15.94
N PHE A 178 -6.13 -21.62 14.93
CA PHE A 178 -6.94 -22.83 15.08
C PHE A 178 -6.10 -24.03 14.64
N ARG A 179 -5.69 -24.84 15.61
CA ARG A 179 -5.31 -26.24 15.39
C ARG A 179 -6.53 -27.06 15.80
N TRP A 180 -7.10 -27.79 14.84
CA TRP A 180 -8.07 -28.85 15.11
C TRP A 180 -7.32 -30.08 15.63
N ASN A 181 -7.71 -30.57 16.79
CA ASN A 181 -7.80 -31.98 17.14
C ASN A 181 -8.82 -32.14 18.27
#